data_AF-A0A7R9ZCS7-F1
#
_entry.id   AF-A0A7R9ZCS7-F1
#
_cell.length_a   1.000
_cell.length_b   1.000
_cell.length_c   1.000
_cell.angle_alpha   90.00
_cell.angle_beta   90.00
_cell.angle_gamma   90.00
#
_symmetry.space_group_name_H-M   'P 1'
#
loop_
_entity.id
_entity.type
_entity.pdbx_description
1 polymer ?
#
loop_
_entity_poly.entity_id
_entity_poly.type
_entity_poly.pdbx_seq_one_letter_code
_entity_poly.pdbx_strand_id
1 'polypeptide(L)'
;KFFFQSIAVTLFFTVFCAMEILSQEFHKWSHMTKGECPSWVNWLQDAGLTIPRVPHALHHKAPYDGNYCIISGLCNKPLDESGFFRWMEHNVYRWNGVESNAWKLDPELRARTLRGEYSLPQ
;
A
#
# COMPACT_ATOMS: atom_id res chain seq x y z
N LYS A 1 -8.96 32.20 -22.29
CA LYS A 1 -8.19 31.25 -23.15
C LYS A 1 -7.62 30.13 -22.28
N PHE A 2 -8.48 29.32 -21.68
CA PHE A 2 -8.12 28.19 -20.81
C PHE A 2 -8.41 26.88 -21.57
N PHE A 3 -7.83 26.71 -22.76
CA PHE A 3 -8.26 25.65 -23.69
C PHE A 3 -7.11 24.96 -24.43
N PHE A 4 -5.98 24.81 -23.76
CA PHE A 4 -4.92 23.90 -24.18
C PHE A 4 -4.34 23.20 -22.94
N GLN A 5 -5.16 22.46 -22.21
CA GLN A 5 -4.61 21.37 -21.40
C GLN A 5 -4.10 20.36 -22.43
N SER A 6 -2.78 20.16 -22.48
CA SER A 6 -2.18 19.34 -23.52
C SER A 6 -2.83 17.95 -23.51
N ILE A 7 -2.97 17.34 -24.69
CA ILE A 7 -3.50 15.97 -24.80
C ILE A 7 -2.73 15.03 -23.84
N ALA A 8 -1.42 15.24 -23.69
CA ALA A 8 -0.59 14.51 -22.75
C ALA A 8 -1.02 14.70 -21.29
N VAL A 9 -1.30 15.93 -20.86
CA VAL A 9 -1.77 16.21 -19.49
C VAL A 9 -3.14 15.57 -19.26
N THR A 10 -4.07 15.70 -20.21
CA THR A 10 -5.40 15.10 -20.10
C THR A 10 -5.32 13.57 -20.03
N LEU A 11 -4.51 12.94 -20.89
CA LEU A 11 -4.30 11.50 -20.87
C LEU A 11 -3.65 11.05 -19.56
N PHE A 12 -2.63 11.78 -19.09
CA PHE A 12 -1.97 11.46 -17.82
C PHE A 12 -2.97 11.43 -16.67
N PHE A 13 -3.74 12.50 -16.46
CA PHE A 13 -4.70 12.55 -15.36
C PHE A 13 -5.85 11.55 -15.53
N THR A 14 -6.29 11.29 -16.77
CA THR A 14 -7.32 10.28 -17.04
C THR A 14 -6.84 8.89 -16.63
N VAL A 15 -5.64 8.51 -17.05
CA VAL A 15 -5.05 7.20 -16.72
C VAL A 15 -4.75 7.11 -15.23
N PHE A 16 -4.14 8.16 -14.64
CA PHE A 16 -3.83 8.21 -13.22
C PHE A 16 -5.09 8.03 -12.36
N CYS A 17 -6.15 8.80 -12.61
CA CYS A 17 -7.41 8.67 -11.88
C CYS A 17 -8.04 7.29 -12.08
N ALA A 18 -8.01 6.74 -13.30
CA ALA A 18 -8.52 5.40 -13.56
C ALA A 18 -7.75 4.33 -12.77
N MET A 19 -6.42 4.44 -12.68
CA MET A 19 -5.59 3.53 -11.89
C MET A 19 -5.84 3.65 -10.39
N GLU A 20 -6.03 4.86 -9.87
CA GLU A 20 -6.41 5.07 -8.47
C GLU A 20 -7.78 4.45 -8.15
N ILE A 21 -8.77 4.59 -9.04
CA ILE A 21 -10.08 3.95 -8.84
C ILE A 21 -9.93 2.42 -8.85
N LEU A 22 -9.17 1.88 -9.78
CA LEU A 22 -8.92 0.44 -9.86
C LEU A 22 -8.13 -0.09 -8.66
N SER A 23 -7.17 0.67 -8.12
CA SER A 23 -6.41 0.26 -6.94
C SER A 23 -7.33 0.08 -5.71
N GLN A 24 -8.29 0.99 -5.53
CA GLN A 24 -9.29 0.88 -4.47
C GLN A 24 -10.26 -0.28 -4.71
N GLU A 25 -10.63 -0.56 -5.96
CA GLU A 25 -11.49 -1.70 -6.29
C GLU A 25 -10.79 -3.04 -6.01
N PHE A 26 -9.51 -3.17 -6.36
CA PHE A 26 -8.72 -4.37 -6.05
C PHE A 26 -8.56 -4.57 -4.54
N HIS A 27 -8.31 -3.48 -3.81
CA HIS A 27 -8.27 -3.49 -2.35
C HIS A 27 -9.62 -3.90 -1.73
N LYS A 28 -10.74 -3.39 -2.25
CA LYS A 28 -12.07 -3.80 -1.76
C LYS A 28 -12.27 -5.31 -1.92
N TRP A 29 -11.92 -5.86 -3.08
CA TRP A 29 -12.06 -7.30 -3.34
C TRP A 29 -11.14 -8.17 -2.49
N SER A 30 -10.01 -7.66 -1.97
CA SER A 30 -9.16 -8.43 -1.04
C SER A 30 -9.74 -8.54 0.37
N HIS A 31 -10.73 -7.74 0.73
CA HIS A 31 -11.50 -7.86 1.98
C HIS A 31 -12.72 -8.78 1.86
N MET A 32 -13.20 -9.02 0.64
CA MET A 32 -14.37 -9.86 0.39
C MET A 32 -13.99 -11.35 0.36
N THR A 33 -14.91 -12.24 0.69
CA THR A 33 -14.74 -13.70 0.55
C THR A 33 -14.75 -14.13 -0.93
N LYS A 34 -14.33 -15.37 -1.23
CA LYS A 34 -14.37 -15.90 -2.61
C LYS A 34 -15.80 -15.94 -3.19
N GLY A 35 -16.81 -16.18 -2.35
CA GLY A 35 -18.22 -16.26 -2.76
C GLY A 35 -18.87 -14.90 -3.03
N GLU A 36 -18.33 -13.83 -2.46
CA GLU A 36 -18.81 -12.46 -2.68
C GLU A 36 -18.20 -11.81 -3.93
N CYS A 37 -17.08 -12.34 -4.42
CA CYS A 37 -16.40 -11.85 -5.63
C CYS A 37 -16.83 -12.62 -6.89
N PRO A 38 -16.93 -11.95 -8.06
CA PRO A 38 -17.06 -12.62 -9.33
C PRO A 38 -15.89 -13.61 -9.59
N SER A 39 -16.15 -14.72 -10.29
CA SER A 39 -15.14 -15.76 -10.54
C SER A 39 -13.89 -15.24 -11.25
N TRP A 40 -14.02 -14.25 -12.13
CA TRP A 40 -12.88 -13.63 -12.82
C TRP A 40 -11.99 -12.81 -11.87
N VAL A 41 -12.55 -12.20 -10.82
CA VAL A 41 -11.78 -11.51 -9.77
C VAL A 41 -10.97 -12.52 -8.98
N ASN A 42 -11.59 -13.64 -8.60
CA ASN A 42 -10.90 -14.72 -7.91
C ASN A 42 -9.73 -15.25 -8.76
N TRP A 43 -9.94 -15.42 -10.06
CA TRP A 43 -8.88 -15.80 -11.00
C TRP A 43 -7.74 -14.78 -11.06
N LEU A 44 -8.04 -13.47 -11.14
CA LEU A 44 -7.02 -12.43 -11.14
C LEU A 44 -6.17 -12.43 -9.86
N GLN A 45 -6.79 -12.63 -8.70
CA GLN A 45 -6.09 -12.72 -7.42
C GLN A 45 -5.24 -14.00 -7.34
N ASP A 46 -5.78 -15.14 -7.77
CA ASP A 46 -5.06 -16.41 -7.78
C ASP A 46 -3.88 -16.36 -8.79
N ALA A 47 -3.97 -15.55 -9.85
CA ALA A 47 -2.90 -15.28 -10.82
C ALA A 47 -1.89 -14.20 -10.36
N GLY A 48 -2.11 -13.55 -9.21
CA GLY A 48 -1.24 -12.48 -8.70
C GLY A 48 -1.31 -11.16 -9.48
N LEU A 49 -2.34 -10.98 -10.32
CA LEU A 49 -2.55 -9.75 -11.08
C LEU A 49 -3.22 -8.67 -10.23
N THR A 50 -4.05 -9.08 -9.26
CA THR A 50 -4.61 -8.22 -8.22
C THR A 50 -4.27 -8.78 -6.84
N ILE A 51 -4.34 -7.94 -5.82
CA ILE A 51 -3.85 -8.24 -4.48
C ILE A 51 -4.59 -9.48 -3.91
N PRO A 52 -3.88 -10.57 -3.56
CA PRO A 52 -4.52 -11.72 -2.96
C PRO A 52 -4.93 -11.44 -1.51
N ARG A 53 -6.00 -12.10 -1.06
CA ARG A 53 -6.60 -11.89 0.27
C ARG A 53 -5.64 -12.15 1.42
N VAL A 54 -4.88 -13.24 1.36
CA VAL A 54 -4.01 -13.66 2.47
C VAL A 54 -2.85 -12.67 2.71
N PRO A 55 -2.04 -12.31 1.69
CA PRO A 55 -1.02 -11.27 1.84
C PRO A 55 -1.59 -9.93 2.32
N HIS A 56 -2.74 -9.50 1.77
CA HIS A 56 -3.40 -8.28 2.24
C HIS A 56 -3.83 -8.36 3.70
N ALA A 57 -4.38 -9.50 4.13
CA ALA A 57 -4.81 -9.69 5.50
C ALA A 57 -3.64 -9.62 6.51
N LEU A 58 -2.39 -9.84 6.08
CA LEU A 58 -1.22 -9.64 6.93
C LEU A 58 -1.02 -8.17 7.30
N HIS A 59 -1.34 -7.23 6.41
CA HIS A 59 -1.29 -5.80 6.69
C HIS A 59 -2.27 -5.38 7.81
N HIS A 60 -3.41 -6.07 7.92
CA HIS A 60 -4.43 -5.82 8.95
C HIS A 60 -4.15 -6.50 10.29
N LYS A 61 -3.00 -7.16 10.43
CA LYS A 61 -2.60 -7.84 11.66
C LYS A 61 -1.42 -7.11 12.29
N ALA A 62 -1.38 -7.14 13.63
CA ALA A 62 -0.19 -6.72 14.36
C ALA A 62 1.05 -7.50 13.84
N PRO A 63 2.21 -6.83 13.70
CA PRO A 63 2.52 -5.49 14.19
C PRO A 63 2.21 -4.32 13.23
N TYR A 64 1.43 -4.51 12.15
CA TYR A 64 1.02 -3.46 11.20
C TYR A 64 2.18 -2.76 10.47
N ASP A 65 3.29 -3.45 10.29
CA ASP A 65 4.56 -2.87 9.84
C ASP A 65 4.94 -3.27 8.40
N GLY A 66 4.08 -3.99 7.67
CA GLY A 66 4.37 -4.40 6.31
C GLY A 66 3.14 -4.63 5.45
N ASN A 67 3.39 -5.15 4.25
CA ASN A 67 2.37 -5.51 3.25
C ASN A 67 1.45 -4.36 2.80
N TYR A 68 1.96 -3.13 2.72
CA TYR A 68 1.17 -1.94 2.40
C TYR A 68 0.64 -1.86 0.95
N CYS A 69 1.19 -2.61 0.01
CA CYS A 69 0.83 -2.50 -1.41
C CYS A 69 -0.49 -3.20 -1.73
N ILE A 70 -1.47 -2.41 -2.19
CA ILE A 70 -2.87 -2.86 -2.40
C ILE A 70 -3.23 -3.23 -3.85
N ILE A 71 -2.31 -3.10 -4.82
CA ILE A 71 -2.63 -3.40 -6.23
C ILE A 71 -2.47 -4.89 -6.51
N SER A 72 -1.24 -5.41 -6.47
CA SER A 72 -0.93 -6.84 -6.65
C SER A 72 -0.19 -7.45 -5.47
N GLY A 73 0.38 -6.62 -4.60
CA GLY A 73 1.27 -7.04 -3.51
C GLY A 73 2.68 -7.42 -3.96
N LEU A 74 2.98 -7.43 -5.27
CA LEU A 74 4.32 -7.79 -5.80
C LEU A 74 5.43 -6.87 -5.25
N CYS A 75 5.10 -5.61 -4.97
CA CYS A 75 6.03 -4.64 -4.44
C CYS A 75 6.25 -4.75 -2.92
N ASN A 76 5.47 -5.57 -2.19
CA ASN A 76 5.57 -5.65 -0.73
C ASN A 76 6.98 -6.07 -0.29
N LYS A 77 7.45 -7.23 -0.74
CA LYS A 77 8.78 -7.73 -0.36
C LYS A 77 9.92 -6.70 -0.58
N PRO A 78 10.13 -6.16 -1.79
CA PRO A 78 11.22 -5.21 -1.99
C PRO A 78 11.05 -3.89 -1.21
N LEU A 79 9.82 -3.41 -1.00
CA LEU A 79 9.59 -2.17 -0.26
C LEU A 79 9.68 -2.34 1.26
N ASP A 80 9.25 -3.49 1.79
CA ASP A 80 9.38 -3.85 3.20
C ASP A 80 10.87 -4.05 3.56
N GLU A 81 11.62 -4.79 2.74
CA GLU A 81 13.05 -5.07 2.95
C GLU A 81 13.94 -3.83 2.77
N SER A 82 13.56 -2.88 1.93
CA SER A 82 14.34 -1.66 1.70
C SER A 82 14.19 -0.60 2.79
N GLY A 83 13.23 -0.75 3.71
CA GLY A 83 12.91 0.27 4.71
C GLY A 83 12.15 1.47 4.15
N PHE A 84 11.67 1.40 2.90
CA PHE A 84 10.95 2.49 2.24
C PHE A 84 9.76 2.99 3.09
N PHE A 85 8.95 2.07 3.63
CA PHE A 85 7.78 2.44 4.42
C PHE A 85 8.14 3.02 5.79
N ARG A 86 9.22 2.57 6.43
CA ARG A 86 9.72 3.19 7.68
C ARG A 86 10.21 4.61 7.44
N TRP A 87 10.91 4.84 6.32
CA TRP A 87 11.27 6.18 5.90
C TRP A 87 10.03 7.05 5.66
N MET A 88 9.01 6.54 4.97
CA MET A 88 7.75 7.25 4.76
C MET A 88 7.05 7.61 6.10
N GLU A 89 6.94 6.67 7.03
CA GLU A 89 6.38 6.90 8.36
C GLU A 89 7.11 8.01 9.12
N HIS A 90 8.45 8.02 9.07
CA HIS A 90 9.25 9.08 9.68
C HIS A 90 8.90 10.45 9.06
N ASN A 91 8.76 10.54 7.74
CA ASN A 91 8.42 11.80 7.07
C ASN A 91 6.98 12.25 7.37
N VAL A 92 6.01 11.33 7.41
CA VAL A 92 4.63 11.63 7.80
C VAL A 92 4.58 12.14 9.23
N TYR A 93 5.26 11.46 10.16
CA TYR A 93 5.37 11.90 11.56
C TYR A 93 6.04 13.27 11.68
N ARG A 94 7.11 13.55 10.92
CA ARG A 94 7.75 14.87 10.91
C ARG A 94 6.81 15.97 10.41
N TRP A 95 5.89 15.63 9.51
CA TRP A 95 4.96 16.57 8.93
C TRP A 95 3.77 16.88 9.86
N ASN A 96 3.22 15.89 10.55
CA ASN A 96 1.97 16.05 11.31
C ASN A 96 2.00 15.57 12.77
N GLY A 97 3.10 14.98 13.25
CA GLY A 97 3.25 14.47 14.61
C GLY A 97 2.48 13.18 14.91
N VAL A 98 1.84 12.56 13.92
CA VAL A 98 1.00 11.35 14.11
C VAL A 98 1.85 10.10 14.00
N GLU A 99 1.85 9.29 15.06
CA GLU A 99 2.56 8.01 15.09
C GLU A 99 1.81 6.92 14.32
N SER A 100 2.55 6.07 13.61
CA SER A 100 1.98 4.88 12.94
C SER A 100 1.45 3.89 13.99
N ASN A 101 0.52 3.03 13.58
CA ASN A 101 0.00 2.00 14.49
C ASN A 101 1.08 0.98 14.89
N ALA A 102 2.06 0.73 14.01
CA ALA A 102 3.20 -0.12 14.33
C ALA A 102 4.03 0.43 15.50
N TRP A 103 4.31 1.73 15.51
CA TRP A 103 5.09 2.38 16.56
C TRP A 103 4.43 2.36 17.94
N LYS A 104 3.09 2.34 17.97
CA LYS A 104 2.32 2.25 19.22
C LYS A 104 2.45 0.87 19.88
N LEU A 105 2.72 -0.16 19.08
CA LEU A 105 2.92 -1.53 19.54
C LEU A 105 4.40 -1.87 19.74
N ASP A 106 5.29 -1.21 18.99
CA ASP A 106 6.73 -1.43 19.02
C ASP A 106 7.49 -0.09 19.25
N PRO A 107 7.76 0.26 20.52
CA PRO A 107 8.55 1.45 20.86
C PRO A 107 10.00 1.39 20.36
N GLU A 108 10.55 0.19 20.16
CA GLU A 108 11.92 0.03 19.64
C GLU A 108 11.96 0.38 18.15
N LEU A 109 11.00 -0.11 17.38
CA LEU A 109 10.85 0.24 15.96
C LEU A 109 10.71 1.75 15.77
N ARG A 110 9.90 2.39 16.63
CA ARG A 110 9.78 3.86 16.67
C ARG A 110 11.14 4.52 16.91
N ALA A 111 11.85 4.12 17.96
CA ALA A 111 13.13 4.72 18.32
C ALA A 111 14.17 4.56 17.21
N ARG A 112 14.25 3.40 16.56
CA ARG A 112 15.13 3.13 15.41
C ARG A 112 14.77 4.00 14.21
N THR A 113 13.49 4.07 13.87
CA THR A 113 12.99 4.86 12.74
C THR A 113 13.32 6.35 12.91
N LEU A 114 13.16 6.89 14.13
CA LEU A 114 13.51 8.29 14.43
C LEU A 114 15.03 8.57 14.39
N ARG A 115 15.88 7.55 14.57
CA ARG A 115 17.33 7.65 14.36
C ARG A 115 17.74 7.53 12.89
N GLY A 116 16.79 7.26 11.98
CA GLY A 116 17.05 7.03 10.56
C GLY A 116 17.42 5.59 10.20
N GLU A 117 17.24 4.65 11.12
CA GLU A 117 17.42 3.22 10.88
C GLU A 117 16.11 2.62 10.34
N TYR A 118 15.96 2.55 9.03
CA TYR A 118 14.68 2.21 8.39
C TYR A 118 14.46 0.72 8.11
N SER A 119 15.50 -0.11 8.24
CA SER A 119 15.36 -1.56 8.00
C SER A 119 14.52 -2.22 9.11
N LEU A 120 13.55 -3.04 8.71
CA LEU A 120 12.83 -3.91 9.64
C LEU A 120 13.81 -4.89 10.33
N PRO A 121 13.66 -5.13 11.65
CA PRO A 121 14.36 -6.24 12.29
C PRO A 121 13.90 -7.57 11.66
N GLN A 122 14.85 -8.44 11.32
CA GLN A 122 14.55 -9.80 10.85
C GLN A 122 14.24 -10.73 12.01
#